data_AF-A0A759RRU9-F1
#
_entry.id   AF-A0A759RRU9-F1
#
_cell.length_a   1.000
_cell.length_b   1.000
_cell.length_c   1.000
_cell.angle_alpha   90.00
_cell.angle_beta   90.00
_cell.angle_gamma   90.00
#
_symmetry.space_group_name_H-M   'P 1'
#
loop_
_entity.id
_entity.type
_entity.pdbx_description
1 polymer ?
#
loop_
_entity_poly.entity_id
_entity_poly.type
_entity_poly.pdbx_seq_one_letter_code
_entity_poly.pdbx_strand_id
1 'polypeptide(L)'
;QQANRMVSSLAPAGSVVTKAGLERMALVLSEVPGVNAQVALKSGSLRGTSAPDITLTPGKRFGGYVGLDNQGDPTTGRSRVMAGMYANELLGYGDQLRVDLLDAYEKSNLFNGSIDYSLLAGGYGTRVGANYSHLNYHYNFLQQGFNGYSDNWSLYVNHPWIRTA
;
A
#
# COMPACT_ATOMS: atom_id res chain seq x y z
N GLN A 1 8.05 17.05 -4.99
CA GLN A 1 9.46 16.66 -5.22
C GLN A 1 9.60 15.19 -5.65
N GLN A 2 8.90 14.24 -5.00
CA GLN A 2 9.00 12.81 -5.34
C GLN A 2 8.44 12.47 -6.73
N ALA A 3 7.30 13.06 -7.08
CA ALA A 3 6.73 13.00 -8.42
C ALA A 3 7.77 13.29 -9.52
N ASN A 4 8.44 14.44 -9.44
CA ASN A 4 9.45 14.83 -10.42
C ASN A 4 10.60 13.82 -10.52
N ARG A 5 11.02 13.22 -9.39
CA ARG A 5 12.02 12.14 -9.39
C ARG A 5 11.51 10.90 -10.11
N MET A 6 10.22 10.58 -9.99
CA MET A 6 9.62 9.47 -10.71
C MET A 6 9.57 9.72 -12.21
N VAL A 7 9.14 10.91 -12.61
CA VAL A 7 9.12 11.32 -14.03
C VAL A 7 10.50 11.24 -14.64
N SER A 8 11.51 11.83 -13.99
CA SER A 8 12.88 11.83 -14.51
C SER A 8 13.49 10.44 -14.59
N SER A 9 13.03 9.50 -13.76
CA SER A 9 13.52 8.11 -13.74
C SER A 9 12.79 7.22 -14.76
N LEU A 10 11.48 7.42 -14.94
CA LEU A 10 10.62 6.61 -15.83
C LEU A 10 10.62 7.11 -17.28
N ALA A 11 10.83 8.40 -17.50
CA ALA A 11 10.96 9.01 -18.83
C ALA A 11 12.17 9.99 -18.86
N PRO A 12 13.41 9.47 -18.87
CA PRO A 12 14.61 10.30 -18.92
C PRO A 12 14.64 11.19 -20.18
N ALA A 13 15.13 12.42 -20.02
CA ALA A 13 15.31 13.33 -21.15
C ALA A 13 16.23 12.69 -22.22
N GLY A 14 15.84 12.84 -23.49
CA GLY A 14 16.58 12.27 -24.64
C GLY A 14 16.24 10.81 -24.97
N SER A 15 15.38 10.15 -24.19
CA SER A 15 14.87 8.82 -24.55
C SER A 15 13.72 8.91 -25.58
N VAL A 16 13.60 7.88 -26.43
CA VAL A 16 12.47 7.76 -27.35
C VAL A 16 11.20 7.52 -26.56
N VAL A 17 10.21 8.39 -26.75
CA VAL A 17 8.89 8.22 -26.13
C VAL A 17 8.18 7.04 -26.79
N THR A 18 7.87 6.03 -25.99
CA THR A 18 7.09 4.86 -26.43
C THR A 18 5.75 4.85 -25.72
N LYS A 19 4.71 4.32 -26.39
CA LYS A 19 3.38 4.13 -25.79
C LYS A 19 3.48 3.30 -24.51
N ALA A 20 4.18 2.16 -24.57
CA ALA A 20 4.38 1.28 -23.43
C ALA A 20 5.09 1.96 -22.25
N GLY A 21 6.07 2.83 -22.53
CA GLY A 21 6.75 3.62 -21.50
C GLY A 21 5.82 4.62 -20.80
N LEU A 22 4.97 5.32 -21.57
CA LEU A 22 3.98 6.24 -21.01
C LEU A 22 2.92 5.51 -20.18
N GLU A 23 2.42 4.37 -20.67
CA GLU A 23 1.45 3.54 -19.95
C GLU A 23 2.04 3.03 -18.63
N ARG A 24 3.26 2.50 -18.68
CA ARG A 24 3.98 2.09 -17.47
C ARG A 24 4.15 3.24 -16.49
N MET A 25 4.53 4.42 -16.96
CA MET A 25 4.69 5.59 -16.09
C MET A 25 3.37 5.99 -15.44
N ALA A 26 2.26 6.01 -16.19
CA ALA A 26 0.94 6.29 -15.65
C ALA A 26 0.52 5.26 -14.59
N LEU A 27 0.73 3.95 -14.86
CA LEU A 27 0.44 2.87 -13.91
C LEU A 27 1.26 3.03 -12.62
N VAL A 28 2.57 3.24 -12.72
CA VAL A 28 3.45 3.39 -11.55
C VAL A 28 3.09 4.64 -10.73
N LEU A 29 2.72 5.75 -11.38
CA LEU A 29 2.26 6.95 -10.68
C LEU A 29 0.89 6.76 -10.02
N SER A 30 0.00 5.94 -10.62
CA SER A 30 -1.33 5.64 -10.05
C SER A 30 -1.29 4.74 -8.81
N GLU A 31 -0.18 4.03 -8.61
CA GLU A 31 0.04 3.19 -7.42
C GLU A 31 0.49 3.99 -6.19
N VAL A 32 0.72 5.31 -6.33
CA VAL A 32 1.10 6.18 -5.21
C VAL A 32 -0.15 6.47 -4.35
N PRO A 33 -0.19 6.02 -3.09
CA PRO A 33 -1.35 6.24 -2.24
C PRO A 33 -1.60 7.73 -1.99
N GLY A 34 -2.87 8.14 -1.99
CA GLY A 34 -3.24 9.52 -1.66
C GLY A 34 -2.98 10.55 -2.77
N VAL A 35 -2.59 10.12 -3.96
CA VAL A 35 -2.38 10.98 -5.13
C VAL A 35 -3.14 10.42 -6.33
N ASN A 36 -3.83 11.30 -7.07
CA ASN A 36 -4.35 10.96 -8.38
C ASN A 36 -3.37 11.48 -9.43
N ALA A 37 -2.85 10.59 -10.27
CA ALA A 37 -1.94 10.93 -11.34
C ALA A 37 -2.64 10.89 -12.70
N GLN A 38 -2.46 11.95 -13.48
CA GLN A 38 -2.86 12.01 -14.87
C GLN A 38 -1.63 12.31 -15.72
N VAL A 39 -1.45 11.52 -16.77
CA VAL A 39 -0.33 11.64 -17.70
C VAL A 39 -0.89 12.00 -19.07
N ALA A 40 -0.45 13.13 -19.60
CA ALA A 40 -0.68 13.56 -20.97
C ALA A 40 0.67 13.74 -21.69
N LEU A 41 0.65 13.80 -23.02
CA LEU A 41 1.83 14.13 -23.82
C LEU A 41 1.62 15.50 -24.46
N LYS A 42 2.60 16.39 -24.31
CA LYS A 42 2.63 17.71 -24.95
C LYS A 42 3.84 17.83 -25.88
N SER A 43 3.76 18.78 -26.80
CA SER A 43 4.93 19.19 -27.60
C SER A 43 6.05 19.68 -26.69
N GLY A 44 7.27 19.22 -26.94
CA GLY A 44 8.46 19.68 -26.22
C GLY A 44 8.92 21.07 -26.67
N SER A 45 9.87 21.65 -25.94
CA SER A 45 10.43 22.97 -26.24
C SER A 45 11.32 22.99 -27.49
N LEU A 46 11.81 21.83 -27.94
CA LEU A 46 12.63 21.67 -29.12
C LEU A 46 11.87 20.95 -30.23
N ARG A 47 12.18 21.29 -31.50
CA ARG A 47 11.57 20.64 -32.66
C ARG A 47 11.86 19.14 -32.65
N GLY A 48 10.81 18.34 -32.86
CA GLY A 48 10.92 16.87 -32.84
C GLY A 48 10.96 16.26 -31.44
N THR A 49 10.71 17.03 -30.38
CA THR A 49 10.66 16.53 -29.00
C THR A 49 9.23 16.54 -28.44
N SER A 50 8.98 15.68 -27.46
CA SER A 50 7.74 15.64 -26.70
C SER A 50 8.08 15.63 -25.21
N ALA A 51 7.17 16.15 -24.40
CA ALA A 51 7.31 16.20 -22.96
C ALA A 51 6.08 15.56 -22.29
N PRO A 52 6.26 14.61 -21.37
CA PRO A 52 5.19 14.17 -20.50
C PRO A 52 4.68 15.34 -19.65
N ASP A 53 3.38 15.56 -19.67
CA ASP A 53 2.67 16.51 -18.84
C ASP A 53 1.93 15.74 -17.75
N ILE A 54 2.36 15.94 -16.50
CA ILE A 54 1.90 15.12 -15.38
C ILE A 54 1.18 16.02 -14.40
N THR A 55 -0.11 15.80 -14.29
CA THR A 55 -0.96 16.48 -13.32
C THR A 55 -1.17 15.56 -12.13
N LEU A 56 -0.72 16.01 -10.96
CA LEU A 56 -0.98 15.33 -9.71
C LEU A 56 -1.98 16.12 -8.89
N THR A 57 -3.08 15.49 -8.50
CA THR A 57 -4.04 16.07 -7.58
C THR A 57 -4.11 15.27 -6.29
N PRO A 58 -4.35 15.93 -5.13
CA PRO A 58 -4.54 15.22 -3.88
C PRO A 58 -5.70 14.22 -3.97
N GLY A 59 -5.44 12.97 -3.59
CA GLY A 59 -6.44 11.93 -3.41
C GLY A 59 -6.98 11.90 -1.98
N LYS A 60 -7.68 10.82 -1.62
CA LYS A 60 -8.15 10.60 -0.24
C LYS A 60 -6.95 10.38 0.69
N ARG A 61 -6.73 11.32 1.60
CA ARG A 61 -5.67 11.24 2.62
C ARG A 61 -6.01 10.28 3.74
N PHE A 62 -7.27 10.15 4.11
CA PHE A 62 -7.71 9.25 5.16
C PHE A 62 -8.86 8.37 4.68
N GLY A 63 -8.95 7.18 5.25
CA GLY A 63 -10.09 6.30 5.05
C GLY A 63 -9.98 5.08 5.95
N GLY A 64 -10.97 4.22 5.86
CA GLY A 64 -11.04 3.03 6.67
C GLY A 64 -12.22 2.16 6.30
N TYR A 65 -12.36 1.06 7.01
CA TYR A 65 -13.41 0.08 6.82
C TYR A 65 -13.73 -0.59 8.15
N VAL A 66 -14.94 -1.14 8.22
CA VAL A 66 -15.37 -2.08 9.25
C VAL A 66 -16.02 -3.25 8.51
N GLY A 67 -15.79 -4.48 8.98
CA GLY A 67 -16.27 -5.69 8.34
C GLY A 67 -16.64 -6.76 9.37
N LEU A 68 -17.52 -7.67 8.95
CA LEU A 68 -17.90 -8.86 9.70
C LEU A 68 -17.82 -10.06 8.77
N ASP A 69 -17.29 -11.17 9.26
CA ASP A 69 -17.35 -12.46 8.56
C ASP A 69 -17.49 -13.62 9.54
N ASN A 70 -17.65 -14.83 9.00
CA ASN A 70 -17.71 -16.09 9.73
C ASN A 70 -16.60 -17.08 9.30
N GLN A 71 -15.45 -16.55 8.88
CA GLN A 71 -14.32 -17.31 8.32
C GLN A 71 -13.23 -17.61 9.38
N GLY A 72 -13.55 -17.46 10.66
CA GLY A 72 -12.67 -17.81 11.77
C GLY A 72 -12.67 -19.31 12.11
N ASP A 73 -11.78 -19.69 13.02
CA ASP A 73 -11.62 -21.08 13.43
C ASP A 73 -12.66 -21.46 14.52
N PRO A 74 -13.27 -22.66 14.49
CA PRO A 74 -14.23 -23.09 15.51
C PRO A 74 -13.69 -23.10 16.96
N THR A 75 -12.38 -23.25 17.13
CA THR A 75 -11.71 -23.30 18.43
C THR A 75 -11.46 -21.91 19.00
N THR A 76 -11.12 -20.94 18.15
CA THR A 76 -10.79 -19.56 18.55
C THR A 76 -11.90 -18.54 18.28
N GLY A 77 -12.99 -18.94 17.62
CA GLY A 77 -14.15 -18.11 17.27
C GLY A 77 -14.35 -18.04 15.76
N ARG A 78 -15.55 -18.38 15.27
CA ARG A 78 -15.89 -18.38 13.84
C ARG A 78 -16.21 -16.99 13.34
N SER A 79 -17.02 -16.24 14.09
CA SER A 79 -17.40 -14.90 13.70
C SER A 79 -16.35 -13.88 14.11
N ARG A 80 -15.95 -13.05 13.14
CA ARG A 80 -14.86 -12.08 13.27
C ARG A 80 -15.36 -10.69 12.96
N VAL A 81 -14.94 -9.72 13.77
CA VAL A 81 -15.08 -8.29 13.51
C VAL A 81 -13.73 -7.77 13.05
N MET A 82 -13.73 -6.99 11.99
CA MET A 82 -12.53 -6.37 11.42
C MET A 82 -12.73 -4.87 11.33
N ALA A 83 -11.69 -4.11 11.64
CA ALA A 83 -11.67 -2.68 11.41
C ALA A 83 -10.28 -2.29 10.92
N GLY A 84 -10.22 -1.40 9.94
CA GLY A 84 -8.94 -0.89 9.46
C GLY A 84 -9.04 0.56 9.06
N MET A 85 -7.91 1.26 9.14
CA MET A 85 -7.78 2.65 8.74
C MET A 85 -6.45 2.86 8.03
N TYR A 86 -6.42 3.87 7.17
CA TYR A 86 -5.21 4.28 6.48
C TYR A 86 -5.08 5.80 6.46
N ALA A 87 -3.83 6.26 6.46
CA ALA A 87 -3.44 7.63 6.23
C ALA A 87 -2.37 7.69 5.14
N ASN A 88 -2.63 8.44 4.07
CA ASN A 88 -1.77 8.60 2.91
C ASN A 88 -1.13 9.99 2.90
N GLU A 89 0.08 10.07 2.36
CA GLU A 89 0.84 11.31 2.18
C GLU A 89 0.91 12.11 3.49
N LEU A 90 1.34 11.45 4.57
CA LEU A 90 1.54 12.10 5.87
C LEU A 90 2.75 13.03 5.80
N LEU A 91 3.85 12.57 5.19
CA LEU A 91 5.10 13.31 5.05
C LEU A 91 5.31 13.88 3.64
N GLY A 92 4.45 13.55 2.68
CA GLY A 92 4.52 14.03 1.30
C GLY A 92 5.51 13.26 0.41
N TYR A 93 5.85 12.04 0.82
CA TYR A 93 6.81 11.16 0.14
C TYR A 93 6.16 9.91 -0.48
N GLY A 94 4.88 9.96 -0.83
CA GLY A 94 4.13 8.76 -1.24
C GLY A 94 3.93 7.77 -0.10
N ASP A 95 3.97 8.26 1.14
CA ASP A 95 3.94 7.43 2.32
C ASP A 95 2.53 7.03 2.73
N GLN A 96 2.40 5.86 3.36
CA GLN A 96 1.14 5.32 3.82
C GLN A 96 1.34 4.65 5.17
N LEU A 97 0.50 5.04 6.13
CA LEU A 97 0.30 4.35 7.41
C LEU A 97 -1.00 3.56 7.33
N ARG A 98 -0.99 2.29 7.75
CA ARG A 98 -2.19 1.46 7.89
C ARG A 98 -2.23 0.86 9.29
N VAL A 99 -3.43 0.77 9.83
CA VAL A 99 -3.73 0.04 11.07
C VAL A 99 -4.89 -0.88 10.79
N ASP A 100 -4.74 -2.16 11.11
CA ASP A 100 -5.76 -3.18 10.92
C ASP A 100 -5.94 -3.95 12.23
N LEU A 101 -7.20 -4.17 12.63
CA LEU A 101 -7.63 -4.84 13.84
C LEU A 101 -8.62 -5.94 13.47
N LEU A 102 -8.51 -7.08 14.15
CA LEU A 102 -9.42 -8.20 14.02
C LEU A 102 -9.68 -8.82 15.39
N ASP A 103 -10.94 -9.07 15.70
CA ASP A 103 -11.38 -9.74 16.93
C ASP A 103 -12.37 -10.87 16.61
N ALA A 104 -12.12 -12.06 17.14
CA ALA A 104 -13.03 -13.20 17.07
C ALA A 104 -13.92 -13.25 18.32
N TYR A 105 -15.09 -12.63 18.22
CA TYR A 105 -15.89 -12.24 19.37
C TYR A 105 -16.72 -13.36 20.01
N GLU A 106 -17.06 -14.44 19.29
CA GLU A 106 -17.95 -15.51 19.81
C GLU A 106 -17.43 -16.17 21.08
N LYS A 107 -16.10 -16.20 21.23
CA LYS A 107 -15.43 -16.72 22.42
C LYS A 107 -14.40 -15.72 22.97
N SER A 108 -14.27 -14.54 22.36
CA SER A 108 -13.20 -13.54 22.62
C SER A 108 -11.80 -14.16 22.72
N ASN A 109 -11.56 -15.17 21.89
CA ASN A 109 -10.43 -16.06 22.00
C ASN A 109 -9.34 -15.76 20.97
N LEU A 110 -9.50 -14.72 20.15
CA LEU A 110 -8.47 -14.29 19.22
C LEU A 110 -8.58 -12.80 18.97
N PHE A 111 -7.47 -12.10 19.17
CA PHE A 111 -7.31 -10.70 18.79
C PHE A 111 -6.01 -10.54 17.99
N ASN A 112 -6.11 -9.87 16.85
CA ASN A 112 -4.96 -9.52 16.02
C ASN A 112 -4.97 -8.02 15.72
N GLY A 113 -3.84 -7.36 15.95
CA GLY A 113 -3.61 -5.98 15.54
C GLY A 113 -2.33 -5.85 14.73
N SER A 114 -2.35 -5.02 13.70
CA SER A 114 -1.15 -4.71 12.92
C SER A 114 -1.05 -3.24 12.55
N ILE A 115 0.18 -2.73 12.51
CA ILE A 115 0.54 -1.41 12.04
C ILE A 115 1.58 -1.54 10.92
N ASP A 116 1.31 -0.93 9.77
CA ASP A 116 2.19 -0.91 8.60
C ASP A 116 2.51 0.54 8.22
N TYR A 117 3.79 0.81 7.97
CA TYR A 117 4.23 2.07 7.40
C TYR A 117 5.13 1.83 6.20
N SER A 118 4.80 2.46 5.07
CA SER A 118 5.59 2.36 3.84
C SER A 118 5.74 3.69 3.12
N LEU A 119 6.81 3.86 2.36
CA LEU A 119 7.10 5.07 1.59
C LEU A 119 7.80 4.75 0.25
N LEU A 120 7.75 5.70 -0.68
CA LEU A 120 8.44 5.57 -1.97
C LEU A 120 9.95 5.73 -1.80
N ALA A 121 10.72 4.80 -2.35
CA ALA A 121 12.16 4.85 -2.45
C ALA A 121 12.60 5.09 -3.90
N GLY A 122 13.29 6.20 -4.16
CA GLY A 122 13.76 6.54 -5.51
C GLY A 122 12.64 7.00 -6.46
N GLY A 123 12.82 6.75 -7.76
CA GLY A 123 11.90 7.20 -8.83
C GLY A 123 11.21 6.09 -9.64
N TYR A 124 11.50 4.81 -9.35
CA TYR A 124 10.96 3.70 -10.15
C TYR A 124 9.69 3.07 -9.57
N GLY A 125 9.04 3.74 -8.61
CA GLY A 125 7.88 3.20 -7.90
C GLY A 125 8.22 2.16 -6.81
N THR A 126 9.51 2.00 -6.48
CA THR A 126 9.91 1.13 -5.37
C THR A 126 9.29 1.64 -4.07
N ARG A 127 8.74 0.74 -3.26
CA ARG A 127 8.27 1.03 -1.90
C ARG A 127 9.09 0.25 -0.89
N VAL A 128 9.43 0.90 0.20
CA VAL A 128 10.05 0.26 1.38
C VAL A 128 9.08 0.42 2.53
N GLY A 129 8.91 -0.63 3.33
CA GLY A 129 8.00 -0.58 4.46
C GLY A 129 8.44 -1.45 5.63
N ALA A 130 7.84 -1.13 6.77
CA ALA A 130 7.96 -1.86 8.02
C ALA A 130 6.57 -2.16 8.55
N ASN A 131 6.39 -3.37 9.07
CA ASN A 131 5.14 -3.81 9.67
C ASN A 131 5.42 -4.48 11.02
N TYR A 132 4.54 -4.22 11.97
CA TYR A 132 4.45 -4.94 13.22
C TYR A 132 3.05 -5.51 13.37
N SER A 133 2.94 -6.78 13.74
CA SER A 133 1.67 -7.38 14.13
C SER A 133 1.79 -8.16 15.43
N HIS A 134 0.71 -8.13 16.20
CA HIS A 134 0.55 -8.84 17.44
C HIS A 134 -0.75 -9.62 17.42
N LEU A 135 -0.64 -10.93 17.63
CA LEU A 135 -1.74 -11.86 17.73
C LEU A 135 -1.75 -12.45 19.14
N ASN A 136 -2.89 -12.40 19.81
CA ASN A 136 -3.19 -13.19 20.99
C ASN A 136 -4.30 -14.17 20.66
N TYR A 137 -4.18 -15.40 21.13
CA TYR A 137 -5.23 -16.39 20.99
C TYR A 137 -5.31 -17.32 22.20
N HIS A 138 -6.51 -17.82 22.42
CA HIS A 138 -6.85 -18.80 23.42
C HIS A 138 -7.60 -19.95 22.75
N TYR A 139 -7.24 -21.18 23.09
CA TYR A 139 -7.97 -22.35 22.61
C TYR A 139 -8.02 -23.44 23.67
N ASN A 140 -9.04 -24.27 23.59
CA ASN A 140 -9.24 -25.40 24.49
C ASN A 140 -8.92 -26.72 23.77
N PHE A 141 -8.08 -27.54 24.38
CA PHE A 141 -7.78 -28.90 23.91
C PHE A 141 -7.85 -29.87 25.10
N LEU A 142 -8.61 -30.95 24.96
CA LEU A 142 -8.84 -31.95 26.04
C LEU A 142 -9.24 -31.32 27.40
N GLN A 143 -10.15 -30.34 27.37
CA GLN A 143 -10.62 -29.58 28.55
C GLN A 143 -9.54 -28.75 29.25
N GLN A 144 -8.37 -28.58 28.63
CA GLN A 144 -7.32 -27.69 29.09
C GLN A 144 -7.26 -26.45 28.19
N GLY A 145 -7.19 -25.28 28.81
CA GLY A 145 -7.06 -24.00 28.12
C GLY A 145 -5.60 -23.65 27.86
N PHE A 146 -5.30 -23.21 26.65
CA PHE A 146 -3.97 -22.79 26.21
C PHE A 146 -4.03 -21.36 25.71
N ASN A 147 -3.12 -20.52 26.20
CA ASN A 147 -2.89 -19.17 25.69
C ASN A 147 -1.65 -19.19 24.81
N GLY A 148 -1.73 -18.51 23.68
CA GLY A 148 -0.59 -18.30 22.79
C GLY A 148 -0.59 -16.86 22.29
N TYR A 149 0.59 -16.39 21.93
CA TYR A 149 0.76 -15.12 21.26
C TYR A 149 1.81 -15.22 20.15
N SER A 150 1.80 -14.26 19.25
CA SER A 150 2.79 -14.11 18.19
C SER A 150 3.08 -12.64 17.95
N ASP A 151 4.35 -12.29 17.93
CA ASP A 151 4.86 -10.98 17.55
C ASP A 151 5.62 -11.10 16.24
N ASN A 152 5.18 -10.35 15.22
CA ASN A 152 5.78 -10.39 13.89
C ASN A 152 6.31 -9.00 13.53
N TRP A 153 7.63 -8.92 13.33
CA TRP A 153 8.31 -7.75 12.80
C TRP A 153 8.73 -8.02 11.37
N SER A 154 8.32 -7.17 10.44
CA SER A 154 8.61 -7.33 9.02
C SER A 154 9.21 -6.07 8.44
N LEU A 155 10.27 -6.24 7.64
CA LEU A 155 10.78 -5.21 6.73
C LEU A 155 10.64 -5.73 5.31
N TYR A 156 10.16 -4.90 4.40
CA TYR A 156 9.93 -5.32 3.02
C TYR A 156 10.27 -4.23 2.01
N VAL A 157 10.54 -4.70 0.79
CA VAL A 157 10.75 -3.86 -0.39
C VAL A 157 9.88 -4.41 -1.51
N ASN A 158 9.06 -3.54 -2.11
CA ASN A 158 8.26 -3.87 -3.28
C ASN A 158 8.75 -3.05 -4.48
N HIS A 159 9.07 -3.70 -5.60
CA HIS A 159 9.53 -3.03 -6.82
C HIS A 159 8.72 -3.51 -8.03
N PRO A 160 8.09 -2.61 -8.80
CA PRO A 160 7.26 -2.98 -9.94
C PRO A 160 8.13 -3.28 -11.18
N TRP A 161 8.70 -4.49 -11.28
CA TRP A 161 9.54 -4.88 -12.42
C TRP A 161 8.80 -4.77 -13.77
N ILE A 162 7.54 -5.22 -13.81
CA ILE A 162 6.71 -5.23 -15.01
C ILE A 162 5.36 -4.57 -14.70
N ARG A 163 4.95 -3.68 -15.61
CA ARG A 163 3.66 -2.98 -15.62
C ARG A 163 3.27 -2.76 -17.07
N THR A 164 2.16 -3.35 -17.47
CA THR A 164 1.57 -3.28 -18.79
C THR A 164 0.06 -3.19 -18.60
N ALA A 165 -0.62 -2.42 -19.46
CA ALA A 165 -2.08 -2.32 -19.46
C ALA A 165 -2.73 -3.55 -20.10
#